data_AF-A0AAN9HNK6-F1
#
_entry.id   AF-A0AAN9HNK6-F1
#
_cell.length_a   1.000
_cell.length_b   1.000
_cell.length_c   1.000
_cell.angle_alpha   90.00
_cell.angle_beta   90.00
_cell.angle_gamma   90.00
#
_symmetry.space_group_name_H-M   'P 1'
#
loop_
_entity.id
_entity.type
_entity.pdbx_description
1 polymer ?
#
loop_
_entity_poly.entity_id
_entity_poly.type
_entity_poly.pdbx_seq_one_letter_code
_entity_poly.pdbx_strand_id
1 'polypeptide(L)'
;MLRTIIRDLKSRSHRVVQDASSMDTDAVSEDGLTQSCWAHMPQELLREVLLRIEASEDTWPQRKSVVACAGVCRSWRHITKEIVKIPQFSSKLTFPISVKQPGPREHLLRCFIKRNRSTQTYYLYLSLTSSLADDGKFLLAARKCRRPTCTDYIISLDADDMSKGSNTHVGKLRSNFLGTKFTIYDAQPPHAGAKIAKSRSTRLVNLKQVSPRVPPVNFPVAHISYELNMLGSRGPRRMHCVMDSVPASAIEPGGIAPTQTELSLKNIDMFPSFSFSRSKSNHVENSVSGPLGDQKDGVLVLKNKAPRWHEQLQCWCLNFHGRVTIASVKNFQLVASPENGPAGPEHDKIILQFGKVGKDVFTMDYRYPISAFQAFAICLSSFDTKIACE
;
A
#
# COMPACT_ATOMS: atom_id res chain seq x y z
N MET A 1 11.75 -33.70 -6.76
CA MET A 1 12.52 -33.11 -5.65
C MET A 1 11.92 -31.76 -5.21
N LEU A 2 11.91 -30.68 -6.01
CA LEU A 2 11.31 -29.38 -5.64
C LEU A 2 9.81 -29.42 -5.29
N ARG A 3 9.00 -30.19 -6.03
CA ARG A 3 7.57 -30.37 -5.72
C ARG A 3 7.34 -31.11 -4.39
N THR A 4 8.26 -32.00 -4.02
CA THR A 4 8.25 -32.72 -2.74
C THR A 4 8.61 -31.79 -1.59
N ILE A 5 9.61 -30.92 -1.79
CA ILE A 5 10.05 -29.88 -0.85
C ILE A 5 8.91 -28.89 -0.53
N ILE A 6 8.17 -28.43 -1.54
CA ILE A 6 7.02 -27.53 -1.36
C ILE A 6 5.86 -28.26 -0.65
N ARG A 7 5.68 -29.56 -0.89
CA ARG A 7 4.63 -30.37 -0.24
C ARG A 7 4.92 -30.58 1.24
N ASP A 8 6.18 -30.80 1.62
CA ASP A 8 6.58 -30.94 3.03
C ASP A 8 6.49 -29.62 3.80
N LEU A 9 6.80 -28.48 3.16
CA LEU A 9 6.58 -27.15 3.73
C LEU A 9 5.08 -26.86 3.95
N LYS A 10 4.20 -27.28 3.03
CA LYS A 10 2.73 -27.18 3.20
C LYS A 10 2.20 -28.09 4.30
N SER A 11 2.71 -29.32 4.42
CA SER A 11 2.29 -30.30 5.44
C SER A 11 2.56 -29.80 6.87
N ARG A 12 3.70 -29.14 7.10
CA ARG A 12 4.03 -28.58 8.43
C ARG A 12 3.18 -27.37 8.81
N SER A 13 2.69 -26.58 7.85
CA SER A 13 1.78 -25.47 8.11
C SER A 13 0.38 -25.91 8.56
N HIS A 14 -0.06 -27.12 8.19
CA HIS A 14 -1.38 -27.65 8.57
C HIS A 14 -1.40 -28.31 9.96
N ARG A 15 -0.24 -28.70 10.53
CA ARG A 15 -0.16 -29.28 11.88
C ARG A 15 -0.37 -28.27 13.02
N VAL A 16 -0.47 -26.97 12.71
CA VAL A 16 -0.71 -25.92 13.73
C VAL A 16 -2.21 -25.78 14.07
N VAL A 17 -3.10 -26.53 13.41
CA VAL A 17 -4.55 -26.51 13.68
C VAL A 17 -5.08 -27.94 13.70
N GLN A 18 -4.83 -28.68 14.78
CA GLN A 18 -5.68 -29.79 15.21
C GLN A 18 -5.42 -30.10 16.68
N ASP A 19 -6.52 -30.24 17.42
CA ASP A 19 -6.64 -30.34 18.86
C ASP A 19 -5.70 -31.35 19.54
N ALA A 20 -5.25 -30.99 20.74
CA ALA A 20 -4.66 -31.93 21.69
C ALA A 20 -5.49 -31.94 22.98
N SER A 21 -6.41 -32.90 23.06
CA SER A 21 -6.92 -33.46 24.31
C SER A 21 -6.42 -34.89 24.43
N SER A 22 -5.51 -35.15 25.37
CA SER A 22 -5.37 -36.37 26.20
C SER A 22 -3.91 -36.59 26.65
N MET A 23 -3.78 -37.02 27.91
CA MET A 23 -2.59 -37.10 28.77
C MET A 23 -1.63 -38.28 28.49
N ASP A 24 -0.43 -38.14 29.07
CA ASP A 24 0.57 -39.14 29.53
C ASP A 24 1.37 -39.91 28.46
N THR A 25 2.68 -40.20 28.59
CA THR A 25 3.63 -40.27 29.73
C THR A 25 5.09 -40.11 29.25
N ASP A 26 5.98 -39.88 30.21
CA ASP A 26 7.44 -39.68 30.20
C ASP A 26 8.30 -40.32 29.09
N ALA A 27 9.19 -39.50 28.50
CA ALA A 27 10.52 -39.91 28.05
C ALA A 27 11.48 -38.71 28.04
N VAL A 28 12.44 -38.72 28.96
CA VAL A 28 13.62 -37.85 28.96
C VAL A 28 14.43 -38.13 27.70
N SER A 29 14.60 -37.14 26.82
CA SER A 29 15.65 -37.15 25.80
C SER A 29 16.04 -35.72 25.39
N GLU A 30 17.33 -35.47 25.61
CA GLU A 30 18.21 -34.40 25.16
C GLU A 30 17.60 -33.16 24.47
N ASP A 31 17.89 -32.02 25.10
CA ASP A 31 17.77 -30.66 24.59
C ASP A 31 18.69 -30.44 23.38
N GLY A 32 18.26 -30.96 22.23
CA GLY A 32 18.79 -30.65 20.92
C GLY A 32 17.77 -29.79 20.19
N LEU A 33 17.90 -28.46 20.27
CA LEU A 33 17.33 -27.55 19.28
C LEU A 33 17.82 -28.03 17.90
N THR A 34 17.01 -28.86 17.24
CA THR A 34 17.26 -29.36 15.89
C THR A 34 17.20 -28.17 14.95
N GLN A 35 18.33 -27.47 14.86
CA GLN A 35 18.56 -26.36 13.96
C GLN A 35 18.30 -26.92 12.57
N SER A 36 17.24 -26.42 11.92
CA SER A 36 16.75 -26.91 10.64
C SER A 36 17.93 -27.20 9.71
N CYS A 37 17.94 -28.36 9.03
CA CYS A 37 18.99 -28.70 8.06
C CYS A 37 19.22 -27.61 6.99
N TRP A 38 18.23 -26.74 6.78
CA TRP A 38 18.27 -25.58 5.89
C TRP A 38 18.99 -24.35 6.46
N ALA A 39 19.24 -24.30 7.76
CA ALA A 39 20.02 -23.22 8.40
C ALA A 39 21.52 -23.32 8.08
N HIS A 40 21.99 -24.51 7.67
CA HIS A 40 23.38 -24.78 7.31
C HIS A 40 23.63 -24.77 5.78
N MET A 41 22.63 -24.43 4.97
CA MET A 41 22.79 -24.33 3.53
C MET A 41 23.71 -23.15 3.18
N PRO A 42 24.75 -23.33 2.34
CA PRO A 42 25.58 -22.23 1.86
C PRO A 42 24.72 -21.12 1.25
N GLN A 43 25.04 -19.86 1.58
CA GLN A 43 24.20 -18.72 1.21
C GLN A 43 24.07 -18.56 -0.31
N GLU A 44 25.10 -18.94 -1.06
CA GLU A 44 25.15 -18.90 -2.51
C GLU A 44 24.15 -19.88 -3.13
N LEU A 45 24.11 -21.12 -2.62
CA LEU A 45 23.16 -22.14 -3.06
C LEU A 45 21.73 -21.76 -2.67
N LEU A 46 21.54 -21.23 -1.46
CA LEU A 46 20.25 -20.73 -1.02
C LEU A 46 19.76 -19.60 -1.93
N ARG A 47 20.63 -18.65 -2.27
CA ARG A 47 20.33 -17.55 -3.18
C ARG A 47 19.94 -18.05 -4.57
N GLU A 48 20.67 -19.03 -5.11
CA GLU A 48 20.35 -19.64 -6.41
C GLU A 48 18.98 -20.34 -6.41
N VAL A 49 18.66 -21.08 -5.35
CA VAL A 49 17.35 -21.73 -5.17
C VAL A 49 16.25 -20.67 -5.11
N LEU A 50 16.42 -19.63 -4.30
CA LEU A 50 15.42 -18.56 -4.16
C LEU A 50 15.23 -17.75 -5.46
N LEU A 51 16.31 -17.52 -6.23
CA LEU A 51 16.24 -16.89 -7.55
C LEU A 51 15.42 -17.74 -8.52
N ARG A 52 15.63 -19.06 -8.54
CA ARG A 52 14.83 -19.98 -9.36
C ARG A 52 13.37 -19.99 -8.94
N ILE A 53 13.08 -19.99 -7.64
CA ILE A 53 11.70 -19.92 -7.13
C ILE A 53 11.03 -18.61 -7.59
N GLU A 54 11.68 -17.46 -7.39
CA GLU A 54 11.17 -16.14 -7.81
C GLU A 54 10.91 -16.07 -9.33
N ALA A 55 11.77 -16.68 -10.14
CA ALA A 55 11.62 -16.74 -11.59
C ALA A 55 10.48 -17.68 -12.02
N SER A 56 10.28 -18.80 -11.30
CA SER A 56 9.27 -19.80 -11.63
C SER A 56 7.85 -19.45 -11.18
N GLU A 57 7.69 -18.61 -10.14
CA GLU A 57 6.39 -18.25 -9.56
C GLU A 57 6.03 -16.79 -9.82
N ASP A 58 5.65 -16.50 -11.07
CA ASP A 58 5.36 -15.15 -11.56
C ASP A 58 4.00 -14.60 -11.09
N THR A 59 3.01 -15.49 -10.96
CA THR A 59 1.60 -15.16 -10.73
C THR A 59 1.10 -15.65 -9.36
N TRP A 60 0.09 -14.97 -8.83
CA TRP A 60 -0.65 -15.45 -7.67
C TRP A 60 -1.66 -16.53 -8.12
N PRO A 61 -1.88 -17.62 -7.36
CA PRO A 61 -1.43 -17.88 -5.98
C PRO A 61 -0.08 -18.62 -5.88
N GLN A 62 0.54 -19.00 -6.99
CA GLN A 62 1.78 -19.79 -6.97
C GLN A 62 2.88 -19.08 -6.18
N ARG A 63 3.01 -17.77 -6.38
CA ARG A 63 3.90 -16.84 -5.66
C ARG A 63 3.79 -16.84 -4.12
N LYS A 64 2.82 -17.56 -3.54
CA LYS A 64 2.77 -17.85 -2.10
C LYS A 64 4.04 -18.56 -1.63
N SER A 65 4.72 -19.37 -2.46
CA SER A 65 5.95 -20.05 -2.02
C SER A 65 7.10 -19.07 -1.84
N VAL A 66 7.24 -18.05 -2.71
CA VAL A 66 8.19 -16.92 -2.49
C VAL A 66 7.97 -16.27 -1.13
N VAL A 67 6.71 -16.03 -0.75
CA VAL A 67 6.38 -15.45 0.58
C VAL A 67 6.71 -16.43 1.70
N ALA A 68 6.42 -17.72 1.53
CA ALA A 68 6.74 -18.76 2.50
C ALA A 68 8.25 -18.89 2.74
N CYS A 69 9.08 -18.76 1.69
CA CYS A 69 10.54 -18.74 1.81
C CYS A 69 11.02 -17.64 2.78
N ALA A 70 10.45 -16.44 2.70
CA ALA A 70 10.77 -15.34 3.62
C ALA A 70 10.32 -15.59 5.08
N GLY A 71 9.47 -16.62 5.29
CA GLY A 71 8.99 -17.07 6.59
C GLY A 71 9.87 -18.12 7.27
N VAL A 72 10.81 -18.76 6.56
CA VAL A 72 11.57 -19.91 7.07
C VAL A 72 12.51 -19.55 8.22
N CYS A 73 13.44 -18.62 8.00
CA CYS A 73 14.37 -18.12 9.02
C CYS A 73 14.89 -16.72 8.66
N ARG A 74 15.69 -16.09 9.54
CA ARG A 74 16.23 -14.73 9.30
C ARG A 74 17.07 -14.64 8.02
N SER A 75 17.94 -15.62 7.77
CA SER A 75 18.80 -15.65 6.57
C SER A 75 17.95 -15.75 5.29
N TRP A 76 17.02 -16.70 5.22
CA TRP A 76 16.11 -16.83 4.09
C TRP A 76 15.28 -15.57 3.87
N ARG A 77 14.79 -14.95 4.95
CA ARG A 77 14.04 -13.69 4.87
C ARG A 77 14.85 -12.56 4.26
N HIS A 78 16.11 -12.40 4.67
CA HIS A 78 16.99 -11.36 4.17
C HIS A 78 17.25 -11.56 2.67
N ILE A 79 17.72 -12.76 2.28
CA ILE A 79 18.02 -13.10 0.89
C ILE A 79 16.77 -12.98 0.00
N THR A 80 15.61 -13.46 0.47
CA THR A 80 14.36 -13.35 -0.29
C THR A 80 13.95 -11.88 -0.50
N LYS A 81 14.08 -11.02 0.53
CA LYS A 81 13.79 -9.59 0.40
C LYS A 81 14.72 -8.88 -0.59
N GLU A 82 15.98 -9.29 -0.67
CA GLU A 82 16.94 -8.75 -1.66
C GLU A 82 16.62 -9.20 -3.09
N ILE A 83 16.22 -10.46 -3.27
CA ILE A 83 15.90 -11.02 -4.58
C ILE A 83 14.60 -10.41 -5.13
N VAL A 84 13.59 -10.22 -4.28
CA VAL A 84 12.28 -9.73 -4.70
C VAL A 84 12.34 -8.22 -4.94
N LYS A 85 12.39 -7.85 -6.23
CA LYS A 85 12.34 -6.45 -6.66
C LYS A 85 11.01 -5.77 -6.28
N ILE A 86 11.09 -4.49 -5.94
CA ILE A 86 9.93 -3.63 -5.64
C ILE A 86 8.96 -3.52 -6.84
N PRO A 87 7.67 -3.18 -6.61
CA PRO A 87 6.65 -3.14 -7.65
C PRO A 87 6.96 -2.22 -8.82
N GLN A 88 7.74 -1.17 -8.61
CA GLN A 88 8.22 -0.30 -9.68
C GLN A 88 8.94 -1.06 -10.80
N PHE A 89 9.73 -2.08 -10.44
CA PHE A 89 10.53 -2.84 -11.41
C PHE A 89 9.97 -4.24 -11.69
N SER A 90 9.32 -4.87 -10.69
CA SER A 90 8.76 -6.21 -10.86
C SER A 90 7.34 -6.20 -11.37
N SER A 91 6.58 -5.11 -11.15
CA SER A 91 5.12 -5.08 -11.29
C SER A 91 4.40 -6.13 -10.43
N LYS A 92 5.06 -6.63 -9.38
CA LYS A 92 4.53 -7.66 -8.47
C LYS A 92 4.37 -7.11 -7.06
N LEU A 93 3.19 -7.30 -6.48
CA LEU A 93 2.89 -6.97 -5.08
C LEU A 93 3.08 -8.22 -4.22
N THR A 94 4.33 -8.55 -3.88
CA THR A 94 4.66 -9.82 -3.21
C THR A 94 4.41 -9.76 -1.71
N PHE A 95 5.08 -8.80 -1.05
CA PHE A 95 5.05 -8.64 0.41
C PHE A 95 4.08 -7.54 0.83
N PRO A 96 3.62 -7.52 2.09
CA PRO A 96 2.73 -6.47 2.58
C PRO A 96 3.28 -5.05 2.37
N ILE A 97 4.59 -4.84 2.51
CA ILE A 97 5.24 -3.53 2.26
C ILE A 97 5.05 -3.04 0.82
N SER A 98 4.87 -3.93 -0.16
CA SER A 98 4.70 -3.56 -1.56
C SER A 98 3.49 -2.66 -1.81
N VAL A 99 2.46 -2.68 -0.94
CA VAL A 99 1.31 -1.77 -1.07
C VAL A 99 1.64 -0.30 -0.79
N LYS A 100 2.78 -0.03 -0.13
CA LYS A 100 3.32 1.31 0.14
C LYS A 100 4.39 1.75 -0.86
N GLN A 101 4.81 0.86 -1.75
CA GLN A 101 5.84 1.13 -2.74
C GLN A 101 5.19 1.64 -4.04
N PRO A 102 5.87 2.51 -4.80
CA PRO A 102 5.38 2.99 -6.09
C PRO A 102 5.10 1.85 -7.07
N GLY A 103 4.07 2.03 -7.90
CA GLY A 103 3.80 1.13 -9.03
C GLY A 103 4.86 1.21 -10.14
N PRO A 104 4.73 0.40 -11.21
CA PRO A 104 5.60 0.45 -12.38
C PRO A 104 5.41 1.75 -13.17
N ARG A 105 6.43 2.15 -13.94
CA ARG A 105 6.40 3.38 -14.75
C ARG A 105 5.64 3.20 -16.07
N GLU A 106 5.87 2.07 -16.72
CA GLU A 106 5.43 1.87 -18.12
C GLU A 106 3.94 1.57 -18.27
N HIS A 107 3.34 0.89 -17.29
CA HIS A 107 1.96 0.43 -17.37
C HIS A 107 1.23 0.59 -16.05
N LEU A 108 -0.10 0.46 -16.10
CA LEU A 108 -0.95 0.50 -14.91
C LEU A 108 -1.03 -0.89 -14.27
N LEU A 109 -0.75 -0.98 -12.98
CA LEU A 109 -1.17 -2.11 -12.16
C LEU A 109 -2.69 -2.08 -12.03
N ARG A 110 -3.32 -3.19 -12.46
CA ARG A 110 -4.77 -3.31 -12.51
C ARG A 110 -5.30 -3.87 -11.19
N CYS A 111 -6.15 -3.10 -10.51
CA CYS A 111 -6.82 -3.52 -9.29
C CYS A 111 -8.33 -3.30 -9.42
N PHE A 112 -9.09 -3.81 -8.45
CA PHE A 112 -10.50 -3.51 -8.30
C PHE A 112 -10.87 -3.36 -6.83
N ILE A 113 -11.94 -2.61 -6.59
CA ILE A 113 -12.51 -2.36 -5.28
C ILE A 113 -13.89 -3.02 -5.23
N LYS A 114 -14.07 -3.94 -4.28
CA LYS A 114 -15.38 -4.49 -3.89
C LYS A 114 -15.89 -3.74 -2.66
N ARG A 115 -17.10 -3.19 -2.71
CA ARG A 115 -17.71 -2.46 -1.59
C ARG A 115 -18.77 -3.32 -0.90
N ASN A 116 -18.65 -3.48 0.40
CA ASN A 116 -19.74 -3.96 1.23
C ASN A 116 -20.48 -2.77 1.87
N ARG A 117 -21.73 -2.55 1.43
CA ARG A 117 -22.55 -1.44 1.93
C ARG A 117 -23.06 -1.65 3.36
N SER A 118 -23.31 -2.88 3.79
CA SER A 118 -23.87 -3.16 5.11
C SER A 118 -22.86 -2.83 6.20
N THR A 119 -21.61 -3.26 6.02
CA THR A 119 -20.52 -3.00 6.95
C THR A 119 -19.76 -1.70 6.68
N GLN A 120 -20.10 -0.99 5.59
CA GLN A 120 -19.37 0.18 5.10
C GLN A 120 -17.87 -0.12 4.89
N THR A 121 -17.56 -1.33 4.42
CA THR A 121 -16.20 -1.81 4.16
C THR A 121 -15.90 -1.80 2.67
N TYR A 122 -14.65 -1.54 2.31
CA TYR A 122 -14.14 -1.50 0.95
C TYR A 122 -12.91 -2.41 0.91
N TYR A 123 -12.85 -3.29 -0.08
CA TYR A 123 -11.79 -4.27 -0.22
C TYR A 123 -11.08 -4.04 -1.54
N LEU A 124 -9.76 -3.87 -1.48
CA LEU A 124 -8.89 -3.71 -2.63
C LEU A 124 -8.26 -5.06 -3.00
N TYR A 125 -8.34 -5.40 -4.28
CA TYR A 125 -7.75 -6.60 -4.84
C TYR A 125 -6.91 -6.26 -6.07
N LEU A 126 -5.77 -6.93 -6.23
CA LEU A 126 -5.02 -6.99 -7.48
C LEU A 126 -5.74 -7.91 -8.46
N SER A 127 -5.93 -7.46 -9.70
CA SER A 127 -6.50 -8.28 -10.78
C SER A 127 -5.42 -9.26 -11.28
N LEU A 128 -5.71 -10.55 -11.34
CA LEU A 128 -4.76 -11.56 -11.86
C LEU A 128 -5.06 -11.90 -13.32
N THR A 129 -6.32 -11.77 -13.72
CA THR A 129 -6.75 -11.91 -15.10
C THR A 129 -7.38 -10.62 -15.63
N SER A 130 -7.61 -10.57 -16.95
CA SER A 130 -8.38 -9.49 -17.57
C SER A 130 -9.88 -9.55 -17.26
N SER A 131 -10.36 -10.66 -16.65
CA SER A 131 -11.76 -10.84 -16.29
C SER A 131 -12.07 -10.24 -14.91
N LEU A 132 -13.18 -9.51 -14.83
CA LEU A 132 -13.72 -8.99 -13.55
C LEU A 132 -14.39 -10.08 -12.69
N ALA A 133 -14.53 -11.30 -13.22
CA ALA A 133 -15.04 -12.46 -12.46
C ALA A 133 -13.98 -13.08 -11.55
N ASP A 134 -12.73 -12.61 -11.62
CA ASP A 134 -11.62 -13.07 -10.79
C ASP A 134 -11.78 -12.58 -9.33
N ASP A 135 -11.48 -13.48 -8.38
CA ASP A 135 -11.43 -13.12 -6.97
C ASP A 135 -10.20 -12.27 -6.62
N GLY A 136 -9.17 -12.29 -7.48
CA GLY A 136 -7.98 -11.47 -7.36
C GLY A 136 -7.12 -11.78 -6.13
N LYS A 137 -6.04 -11.04 -5.94
CA LYS A 137 -5.24 -11.08 -4.70
C LYS A 137 -5.66 -9.93 -3.78
N PHE A 138 -6.18 -10.25 -2.60
CA PHE A 138 -6.48 -9.24 -1.57
C PHE A 138 -5.23 -8.43 -1.20
N LEU A 139 -5.38 -7.11 -1.08
CA LEU A 139 -4.29 -6.17 -0.74
C LEU A 139 -4.58 -5.37 0.52
N LEU A 140 -5.72 -4.71 0.57
CA LEU A 140 -6.10 -3.77 1.64
C LEU A 140 -7.60 -3.82 1.88
N ALA A 141 -8.00 -3.58 3.11
CA ALA A 141 -9.38 -3.29 3.44
C ALA A 141 -9.49 -1.90 4.09
N ALA A 142 -10.62 -1.23 3.88
CA ALA A 142 -10.90 0.04 4.50
C ALA A 142 -12.32 0.07 5.06
N ARG A 143 -12.49 0.54 6.30
CA ARG A 143 -13.81 0.70 6.93
C ARG A 143 -14.13 2.17 7.11
N LYS A 144 -15.27 2.61 6.59
CA LYS A 144 -15.79 3.98 6.76
C LYS A 144 -16.41 4.13 8.14
N CYS A 145 -15.92 5.11 8.89
CA CYS A 145 -16.38 5.49 10.22
C CYS A 145 -16.85 6.94 10.18
N ARG A 146 -18.17 7.15 10.18
CA ARG A 146 -18.76 8.49 10.26
C ARG A 146 -18.61 9.04 11.68
N ARG A 147 -18.14 10.28 11.80
CA ARG A 147 -18.09 11.06 13.04
C ARG A 147 -18.94 12.33 12.87
N PRO A 148 -19.31 13.03 13.96
CA PRO A 148 -20.10 14.25 13.85
C PRO A 148 -19.45 15.32 12.98
N THR A 149 -18.13 15.49 13.06
CA THR A 149 -17.40 16.57 12.37
C THR A 149 -16.62 16.13 11.15
N CYS A 150 -16.48 14.82 10.92
CA CYS A 150 -15.64 14.28 9.85
C CYS A 150 -16.00 12.83 9.52
N THR A 151 -15.37 12.27 8.51
CA THR A 151 -15.48 10.85 8.19
C THR A 151 -14.07 10.29 8.09
N ASP A 152 -13.80 9.25 8.88
CA ASP A 152 -12.54 8.52 8.84
C ASP A 152 -12.75 7.26 7.99
N TYR A 153 -11.80 6.91 7.12
CA TYR A 153 -11.66 5.56 6.58
C TYR A 153 -10.40 4.96 7.17
N ILE A 154 -10.54 3.90 7.97
CA ILE A 154 -9.39 3.19 8.55
C ILE A 154 -8.95 2.13 7.56
N ILE A 155 -7.67 2.14 7.17
CA ILE A 155 -7.11 1.25 6.16
C ILE A 155 -6.20 0.23 6.85
N SER A 156 -6.37 -1.05 6.51
CA SER A 156 -5.70 -2.19 7.14
C SER A 156 -5.26 -3.23 6.10
N LEU A 157 -4.20 -3.98 6.42
CA LEU A 157 -3.79 -5.20 5.71
C LEU A 157 -4.69 -6.41 6.04
N ASP A 158 -5.53 -6.29 7.07
CA ASP A 158 -6.44 -7.33 7.50
C ASP A 158 -7.89 -6.82 7.36
N ALA A 159 -8.73 -7.63 6.73
CA ALA A 159 -10.15 -7.34 6.54
C ALA A 159 -10.95 -7.37 7.84
N ASP A 160 -10.53 -8.21 8.79
CA ASP A 160 -11.25 -8.49 10.02
C ASP A 160 -10.78 -7.58 11.16
N ASP A 161 -9.51 -7.14 11.12
CA ASP A 161 -8.95 -6.19 12.08
C ASP A 161 -8.82 -4.76 11.52
N MET A 162 -9.72 -3.90 11.98
CA MET A 162 -9.79 -2.46 11.64
C MET A 162 -9.32 -1.55 12.79
N SER A 163 -8.61 -2.10 13.79
CA SER A 163 -8.20 -1.33 14.95
C SER A 163 -6.97 -0.46 14.65
N LYS A 164 -6.99 0.81 15.08
CA LYS A 164 -5.88 1.76 14.84
C LYS A 164 -4.58 1.40 15.58
N GLY A 165 -4.69 0.55 16.61
CA GLY A 165 -3.55 0.10 17.42
C GLY A 165 -2.95 -1.21 16.93
N SER A 166 -3.54 -1.85 15.93
CA SER A 166 -3.06 -3.10 15.37
C SER A 166 -1.80 -2.92 14.53
N ASN A 167 -1.01 -3.98 14.45
CA ASN A 167 0.14 -4.10 13.56
C ASN A 167 -0.26 -4.19 12.08
N THR A 168 -1.53 -4.46 11.78
CA THR A 168 -2.07 -4.49 10.41
C THR A 168 -2.57 -3.13 9.94
N HIS A 169 -2.62 -2.13 10.83
CA HIS A 169 -3.03 -0.77 10.48
C HIS A 169 -2.02 -0.09 9.53
N VAL A 170 -2.50 0.31 8.36
CA VAL A 170 -1.68 0.87 7.28
C VAL A 170 -1.74 2.39 7.24
N GLY A 171 -2.88 2.95 7.60
CA GLY A 171 -3.13 4.38 7.57
C GLY A 171 -4.60 4.73 7.56
N LYS A 172 -4.92 5.99 7.28
CA LYS A 172 -6.27 6.53 7.40
C LYS A 172 -6.53 7.66 6.41
N LEU A 173 -7.70 7.67 5.78
CA LEU A 173 -8.22 8.85 5.09
C LEU A 173 -9.17 9.59 6.03
N ARG A 174 -9.10 10.92 6.10
CA ARG A 174 -10.04 11.75 6.87
C ARG A 174 -10.63 12.83 5.99
N SER A 175 -11.96 12.94 5.97
CA SER A 175 -12.67 14.05 5.35
C SER A 175 -12.72 15.27 6.29
N ASN A 176 -12.92 16.46 5.73
CA ASN A 176 -13.50 17.58 6.46
C ASN A 176 -15.01 17.36 6.70
N PHE A 177 -15.65 18.31 7.38
CA PHE A 177 -17.09 18.25 7.66
C PHE A 177 -17.92 18.15 6.39
N LEU A 178 -17.64 19.02 5.40
CA LEU A 178 -18.38 19.13 4.15
C LEU A 178 -18.13 17.98 3.15
N GLY A 179 -17.08 17.16 3.34
CA GLY A 179 -16.72 16.10 2.39
C GLY A 179 -16.06 16.62 1.11
N THR A 180 -15.48 17.82 1.16
CA THR A 180 -14.84 18.49 0.02
C THR A 180 -13.33 18.47 0.09
N LYS A 181 -12.77 18.27 1.29
CA LYS A 181 -11.33 18.16 1.52
C LYS A 181 -11.03 16.89 2.30
N PHE A 182 -9.96 16.21 1.93
CA PHE A 182 -9.52 15.00 2.60
C PHE A 182 -8.02 15.03 2.85
N THR A 183 -7.59 14.37 3.91
CA THR A 183 -6.17 14.18 4.25
C THR A 183 -5.91 12.69 4.38
N ILE A 184 -4.87 12.22 3.69
CA ILE A 184 -4.35 10.85 3.80
C ILE A 184 -3.26 10.86 4.86
N TYR A 185 -3.40 9.96 5.83
CA TYR A 185 -2.43 9.73 6.89
C TYR A 185 -1.79 8.35 6.74
N ASP A 186 -0.47 8.31 6.76
CA ASP A 186 0.32 7.10 6.91
C ASP A 186 0.49 6.74 8.40
N ALA A 187 0.49 5.45 8.71
CA ALA A 187 0.81 4.93 10.04
C ALA A 187 2.32 4.95 10.33
N GLN A 188 3.16 5.07 9.30
CA GLN A 188 4.62 5.10 9.40
C GLN A 188 5.19 6.36 8.73
N PRO A 189 6.36 6.86 9.16
CA PRO A 189 6.96 8.03 8.54
C PRO A 189 7.37 7.71 7.10
N PRO A 190 6.94 8.52 6.10
CA PRO A 190 7.28 8.27 4.69
C PRO A 190 8.77 8.55 4.36
N HIS A 191 9.46 9.37 5.16
CA HIS A 191 10.87 9.70 5.02
C HIS A 191 11.47 10.10 6.38
N ALA A 192 12.80 10.10 6.49
CA ALA A 192 13.51 10.57 7.68
C ALA A 192 13.19 12.05 7.97
N GLY A 193 12.66 12.35 9.15
CA GLY A 193 12.26 13.72 9.54
C GLY A 193 10.81 14.10 9.26
N ALA A 194 9.96 13.16 8.84
CA ALA A 194 8.54 13.42 8.57
C ALA A 194 7.82 14.07 9.77
N LYS A 195 7.10 15.17 9.51
CA LYS A 195 6.38 15.92 10.54
C LYS A 195 5.17 15.13 11.04
N ILE A 196 5.10 14.96 12.36
CA ILE A 196 3.99 14.27 13.04
C ILE A 196 2.74 15.16 13.05
N ALA A 197 1.59 14.62 12.65
CA ALA A 197 0.31 15.26 12.97
C ALA A 197 -0.06 14.98 14.44
N LYS A 198 0.04 16.01 15.29
CA LYS A 198 -0.48 15.96 16.66
C LYS A 198 -2.02 15.88 16.62
N SER A 199 -2.57 14.68 16.72
CA SER A 199 -4.02 14.47 16.78
C SER A 199 -4.57 14.89 18.14
N ARG A 200 -5.19 16.07 18.25
CA ARG A 200 -5.90 16.57 19.45
C ARG A 200 -7.20 15.80 19.80
N SER A 201 -7.40 14.59 19.27
CA SER A 201 -8.70 13.88 19.31
C SER A 201 -8.75 12.65 20.24
N THR A 202 -7.76 12.42 21.10
CA THR A 202 -7.88 11.42 22.16
C THR A 202 -8.36 12.10 23.44
N ARG A 203 -9.67 12.30 23.59
CA ARG A 203 -10.24 12.46 24.93
C ARG A 203 -9.94 11.16 25.68
N LEU A 204 -9.32 11.34 26.83
CA LEU A 204 -8.97 10.32 27.82
C LEU A 204 -10.23 9.52 28.19
N VAL A 205 -10.39 8.28 27.70
CA VAL A 205 -11.43 7.36 28.19
C VAL A 205 -10.89 5.93 28.17
N ASN A 206 -10.14 5.59 29.22
CA ASN A 206 -10.36 4.41 30.08
C ASN A 206 -9.17 4.28 31.05
N LEU A 207 -9.39 4.71 32.29
CA LEU A 207 -8.58 4.33 33.46
C LEU A 207 -8.82 2.84 33.73
N LYS A 208 -8.12 1.95 33.02
CA LYS A 208 -7.85 0.53 33.38
C LYS A 208 -7.01 -0.20 32.32
N GLN A 209 -6.04 0.48 31.70
CA GLN A 209 -5.08 -0.19 30.81
C GLN A 209 -3.65 0.12 31.29
N VAL A 210 -3.00 -0.89 31.88
CA VAL A 210 -1.63 -0.83 32.45
C VAL A 210 -0.58 -0.95 31.34
N SER A 211 -0.66 -0.10 30.33
CA SER A 211 0.44 0.14 29.41
C SER A 211 0.22 1.50 28.74
N PRO A 212 1.19 2.43 28.82
CA PRO A 212 1.12 3.68 28.09
C PRO A 212 1.33 3.39 26.60
N ARG A 213 0.28 2.94 25.91
CA ARG A 213 0.30 2.82 24.45
C ARG A 213 0.37 4.22 23.86
N VAL A 214 1.55 4.60 23.38
CA VAL A 214 1.78 5.83 22.62
C VAL A 214 0.69 5.93 21.53
N PRO A 215 -0.04 7.06 21.42
CA PRO A 215 -1.06 7.22 20.39
C PRO A 215 -0.47 6.87 19.03
N PRO A 216 -1.19 6.17 18.14
CA PRO A 216 -0.70 5.88 16.80
C PRO A 216 -0.38 7.22 16.12
N VAL A 217 0.92 7.47 15.95
CA VAL A 217 1.48 8.64 15.30
C VAL A 217 1.07 8.54 13.83
N ASN A 218 0.38 9.55 13.33
CA ASN A 218 -0.12 9.59 11.96
C ASN A 218 0.64 10.68 11.21
N PHE A 219 1.13 10.38 10.00
CA PHE A 219 1.89 11.31 9.16
C PHE A 219 1.03 11.72 7.97
N PRO A 220 0.70 13.01 7.78
CA PRO A 220 -0.02 13.44 6.59
C PRO A 220 0.90 13.25 5.37
N VAL A 221 0.39 12.58 4.34
CA VAL A 221 1.17 12.23 3.14
C VAL A 221 0.57 12.71 1.82
N ALA A 222 -0.70 13.12 1.86
CA ALA A 222 -1.38 13.74 0.73
C ALA A 222 -2.67 14.46 1.18
N HIS A 223 -3.09 15.44 0.39
CA HIS A 223 -4.33 16.19 0.53
C HIS A 223 -5.15 16.11 -0.75
N ILE A 224 -6.46 15.93 -0.63
CA ILE A 224 -7.41 15.87 -1.76
C ILE A 224 -8.41 17.00 -1.56
N SER A 225 -8.68 17.76 -2.62
CA SER A 225 -9.71 18.80 -2.63
C SER A 225 -10.61 18.64 -3.84
N TYR A 226 -11.91 18.75 -3.61
CA TYR A 226 -12.94 18.83 -4.64
C TYR A 226 -13.42 20.27 -4.74
N GLU A 227 -13.39 20.84 -5.95
CA GLU A 227 -13.98 22.17 -6.18
C GLU A 227 -15.50 22.10 -6.06
N LEU A 228 -16.06 23.11 -5.40
CA LEU A 228 -17.50 23.29 -5.27
C LEU A 228 -18.01 24.12 -6.44
N ASN A 229 -18.93 23.56 -7.22
CA ASN A 229 -19.60 24.30 -8.28
C ASN A 229 -20.69 25.18 -7.66
N MET A 230 -20.32 26.36 -7.17
CA MET A 230 -21.24 27.29 -6.48
C MET A 230 -22.27 27.98 -7.41
N LEU A 231 -22.12 27.88 -8.74
CA LEU A 231 -22.91 28.65 -9.74
C LEU A 231 -23.68 27.77 -10.74
N GLY A 232 -24.03 26.53 -10.39
CA GLY A 232 -24.92 25.70 -11.20
C GLY A 232 -24.34 25.21 -12.54
N SER A 233 -23.02 25.35 -12.75
CA SER A 233 -22.33 24.76 -13.89
C SER A 233 -22.38 23.23 -13.77
N ARG A 234 -23.21 22.60 -14.61
CA ARG A 234 -23.27 21.15 -14.77
C ARG A 234 -21.95 20.69 -15.40
N GLY A 235 -21.01 20.26 -14.55
CA GLY A 235 -19.71 19.77 -14.99
C GLY A 235 -19.14 18.70 -14.03
N PRO A 236 -18.25 17.81 -14.52
CA PRO A 236 -17.55 16.85 -13.69
C PRO A 236 -16.82 17.54 -12.52
N ARG A 237 -16.82 16.92 -11.34
CA ARG A 237 -16.14 17.48 -10.17
C ARG A 237 -14.65 17.64 -10.45
N ARG A 238 -14.13 18.84 -10.25
CA ARG A 238 -12.70 19.10 -10.34
C ARG A 238 -12.03 18.62 -9.06
N MET A 239 -11.04 17.76 -9.22
CA MET A 239 -10.35 17.08 -8.15
C MET A 239 -8.87 17.40 -8.23
N HIS A 240 -8.32 17.88 -7.13
CA HIS A 240 -6.90 18.19 -6.96
C HIS A 240 -6.34 17.34 -5.83
N CYS A 241 -5.23 16.64 -6.08
CA CYS A 241 -4.54 15.84 -5.10
C CYS A 241 -3.10 16.33 -4.96
N VAL A 242 -2.76 16.90 -3.82
CA VAL A 242 -1.39 17.28 -3.47
C VAL A 242 -0.73 16.10 -2.77
N MET A 243 0.33 15.55 -3.34
CA MET A 243 1.05 14.40 -2.81
C MET A 243 2.25 14.88 -1.99
N ASP A 244 2.03 15.29 -0.73
CA ASP A 244 3.06 15.92 0.12
C ASP A 244 4.34 15.09 0.29
N SER A 245 4.19 13.77 0.19
CA SER A 245 5.30 12.82 0.29
C SER A 245 6.05 12.62 -1.02
N VAL A 246 5.55 13.05 -2.17
CA VAL A 246 6.12 12.74 -3.50
C VAL A 246 6.56 14.04 -4.19
N PRO A 247 7.84 14.17 -4.58
CA PRO A 247 8.31 15.37 -5.28
C PRO A 247 7.75 15.43 -6.71
N ALA A 248 7.61 16.64 -7.24
CA ALA A 248 7.20 16.89 -8.62
C ALA A 248 8.20 16.28 -9.61
N SER A 249 9.51 16.34 -9.33
CA SER A 249 10.55 15.69 -10.14
C SER A 249 10.36 14.18 -10.32
N ALA A 250 9.56 13.50 -9.49
CA ALA A 250 9.35 12.06 -9.60
C ALA A 250 8.85 11.64 -10.99
N ILE A 251 7.94 12.43 -11.59
CA ILE A 251 7.34 12.10 -12.89
C ILE A 251 8.32 12.23 -14.06
N GLU A 252 9.44 12.91 -13.87
CA GLU A 252 10.46 13.07 -14.91
C GLU A 252 11.17 11.75 -15.22
N PRO A 253 11.78 11.61 -16.41
CA PRO A 253 12.63 10.47 -16.73
C PRO A 253 13.76 10.33 -15.70
N GLY A 254 13.82 9.17 -15.01
CA GLY A 254 14.81 8.94 -13.96
C GLY A 254 14.47 9.53 -12.58
N GLY A 255 13.32 10.21 -12.44
CA GLY A 255 12.86 10.75 -11.16
C GLY A 255 12.72 9.66 -10.07
N ILE A 256 12.74 10.04 -8.81
CA ILE A 256 12.65 9.09 -7.69
C ILE A 256 11.48 9.46 -6.80
N ALA A 257 10.67 8.47 -6.47
CA ALA A 257 9.57 8.60 -5.53
C ALA A 257 10.00 7.90 -4.24
N PRO A 258 9.68 8.46 -3.07
CA PRO A 258 10.03 7.81 -1.82
C PRO A 258 9.43 6.40 -1.76
N THR A 259 10.30 5.44 -1.50
CA THR A 259 9.97 4.04 -1.47
C THR A 259 10.17 3.55 -0.04
N GLN A 260 9.09 3.17 0.63
CA GLN A 260 9.19 2.58 1.96
C GLN A 260 9.77 1.16 1.83
N THR A 261 10.86 0.90 2.54
CA THR A 261 11.58 -0.38 2.48
C THR A 261 11.11 -1.36 3.56
N GLU A 262 10.54 -0.86 4.66
CA GLU A 262 10.10 -1.69 5.79
C GLU A 262 8.77 -1.24 6.36
N LEU A 263 7.92 -2.21 6.74
CA LEU A 263 6.82 -1.98 7.66
C LEU A 263 7.32 -2.30 9.06
N SER A 264 7.39 -1.30 9.93
CA SER A 264 7.69 -1.51 11.35
C SER A 264 6.55 -2.30 12.01
N LEU A 265 6.66 -3.63 12.01
CA LEU A 265 5.84 -4.53 12.82
C LEU A 265 6.27 -4.34 14.28
N LYS A 266 5.38 -3.85 15.15
CA LYS A 266 5.71 -3.49 16.54
C LYS A 266 5.94 -4.70 17.48
N ASN A 267 6.29 -5.87 16.97
CA ASN A 267 6.62 -7.05 17.77
C ASN A 267 7.82 -7.79 17.19
N ILE A 268 9.01 -7.48 17.72
CA ILE A 268 10.04 -8.43 18.17
C ILE A 268 10.62 -7.78 19.43
N ASP A 269 10.72 -8.53 20.53
CA ASP A 269 11.28 -8.13 21.81
C ASP A 269 12.59 -7.37 21.66
N MET A 270 12.54 -6.04 21.86
CA MET A 270 13.73 -5.21 21.98
C MET A 270 14.19 -5.31 23.44
N PHE A 271 14.93 -6.36 23.77
CA PHE A 271 15.81 -6.27 24.94
C PHE A 271 16.80 -5.14 24.67
N PRO A 272 16.92 -4.13 25.56
CA PRO A 272 17.90 -3.07 25.38
C PRO A 272 19.28 -3.69 25.56
N SER A 273 19.95 -4.02 24.46
CA SER A 273 21.38 -4.32 24.49
C SER A 273 22.09 -3.02 24.88
N PHE A 274 22.51 -2.96 26.14
CA PHE A 274 23.38 -1.91 26.66
C PHE A 274 24.58 -1.74 25.73
N SER A 275 24.67 -0.59 25.07
CA SER A 275 25.85 -0.23 24.29
C SER A 275 26.98 0.09 25.26
N PHE A 276 27.81 -0.90 25.57
CA PHE A 276 29.13 -0.64 26.12
C PHE A 276 29.96 0.08 25.04
N SER A 277 30.46 1.25 25.42
CA SER A 277 31.27 2.10 24.55
C SER A 277 32.56 1.41 24.11
N ARG A 278 33.06 1.89 22.95
CA ARG A 278 34.48 2.06 22.58
C ARG A 278 35.07 0.97 21.68
N SER A 279 35.28 1.29 20.41
CA SER A 279 36.60 1.71 19.90
C SER A 279 36.52 2.15 18.43
N LYS A 280 37.30 3.18 18.10
CA LYS A 280 37.51 3.72 16.75
C LYS A 280 38.11 2.63 15.85
N SER A 281 37.54 2.45 14.66
CA SER A 281 38.25 1.88 13.52
C SER A 281 37.76 2.57 12.25
N ASN A 282 38.70 3.19 11.54
CA ASN A 282 38.48 3.83 10.26
C ASN A 282 38.42 2.73 9.20
N HIS A 283 37.25 2.53 8.57
CA HIS A 283 37.21 1.90 7.26
C HIS A 283 36.23 2.65 6.37
N VAL A 284 36.77 3.12 5.26
CA VAL A 284 36.12 3.92 4.22
C VAL A 284 35.16 3.02 3.44
N GLU A 285 33.88 3.36 3.43
CA GLU A 285 32.95 2.90 2.40
C GLU A 285 32.25 4.11 1.78
N ASN A 286 32.51 4.28 0.48
CA ASN A 286 31.94 5.30 -0.39
C ASN A 286 30.42 5.23 -0.41
N SER A 287 29.78 6.06 0.40
CA SER A 287 28.43 6.55 0.13
C SER A 287 28.59 7.97 -0.39
N VAL A 288 28.35 8.15 -1.69
CA VAL A 288 28.29 9.47 -2.33
C VAL A 288 27.04 10.18 -1.82
N SER A 289 27.12 10.77 -0.64
CA SER A 289 26.23 11.83 -0.21
C SER A 289 26.80 13.14 -0.74
N GLY A 290 26.49 13.44 -2.00
CA GLY A 290 26.71 14.79 -2.54
C GLY A 290 25.79 15.79 -1.85
N PRO A 291 26.17 17.07 -1.74
CA PRO A 291 25.37 18.08 -1.08
C PRO A 291 24.04 18.25 -1.84
N LEU A 292 22.92 18.13 -1.13
CA LEU A 292 21.59 18.34 -1.67
C LEU A 292 21.50 19.81 -2.12
N GLY A 293 21.57 20.03 -3.42
CA GLY A 293 21.33 21.33 -4.02
C GLY A 293 19.96 21.86 -3.61
N ASP A 294 19.92 23.13 -3.26
CA ASP A 294 18.74 23.92 -2.92
C ASP A 294 17.84 24.12 -4.16
N GLN A 295 17.32 23.03 -4.70
CA GLN A 295 16.22 23.04 -5.66
C GLN A 295 14.95 22.99 -4.81
N LYS A 296 14.11 24.03 -4.90
CA LYS A 296 12.71 23.97 -4.46
C LYS A 296 11.98 22.94 -5.32
N ASP A 297 12.20 21.66 -5.06
CA ASP A 297 11.46 20.60 -5.71
C ASP A 297 10.03 20.67 -5.17
N GLY A 298 9.10 21.08 -6.05
CA GLY A 298 7.69 21.21 -5.69
C GLY A 298 7.11 19.86 -5.25
N VAL A 299 5.97 19.88 -4.58
CA VAL A 299 5.21 18.64 -4.32
C VAL A 299 4.43 18.24 -5.56
N LEU A 300 4.30 16.94 -5.82
CA LEU A 300 3.52 16.45 -6.94
C LEU A 300 2.03 16.79 -6.77
N VAL A 301 1.48 17.55 -7.69
CA VAL A 301 0.05 17.86 -7.76
C VAL A 301 -0.59 17.04 -8.88
N LEU A 302 -1.61 16.25 -8.56
CA LEU A 302 -2.42 15.52 -9.54
C LEU A 302 -3.78 16.19 -9.71
N LYS A 303 -4.31 16.19 -10.92
CA LYS A 303 -5.65 16.70 -11.22
C LYS A 303 -6.44 15.70 -12.05
N ASN A 304 -7.77 15.79 -11.99
CA ASN A 304 -8.59 15.02 -12.91
C ASN A 304 -8.34 15.42 -14.36
N LYS A 305 -8.17 14.43 -15.24
CA LYS A 305 -8.07 14.64 -16.68
C LYS A 305 -9.37 15.23 -17.19
N ALA A 306 -9.28 16.26 -18.02
CA ALA A 306 -10.44 16.82 -18.69
C ALA A 306 -11.01 15.79 -19.69
N PRO A 307 -12.34 15.61 -19.75
CA PRO A 307 -12.95 14.74 -20.74
C PRO A 307 -12.68 15.27 -22.16
N ARG A 308 -12.69 14.37 -23.14
CA ARG A 308 -12.61 14.72 -24.56
C ARG A 308 -14.00 14.62 -25.17
N TRP A 309 -14.30 15.47 -26.15
CA TRP A 309 -15.52 15.38 -26.92
C TRP A 309 -15.48 14.12 -27.79
N HIS A 310 -16.55 13.32 -27.76
CA HIS A 310 -16.68 12.13 -28.57
C HIS A 310 -17.80 12.32 -29.59
N GLU A 311 -17.44 12.55 -30.85
CA GLU A 311 -18.38 12.94 -31.92
C GLU A 311 -19.52 11.92 -32.10
N GLN A 312 -19.23 10.62 -32.14
CA GLN A 312 -20.29 9.61 -32.36
C GLN A 312 -21.29 9.50 -31.20
N LEU A 313 -20.87 9.81 -29.97
CA LEU A 313 -21.71 9.70 -28.77
C LEU A 313 -22.28 11.05 -28.35
N GLN A 314 -21.88 12.14 -29.04
CA GLN A 314 -22.26 13.53 -28.75
C GLN A 314 -22.14 13.87 -27.25
N CYS A 315 -21.07 13.41 -26.61
CA CYS A 315 -20.85 13.63 -25.18
C CYS A 315 -19.37 13.80 -24.84
N TRP A 316 -19.12 14.48 -23.72
CA TRP A 316 -17.80 14.59 -23.10
C TRP A 316 -17.50 13.31 -22.33
N CYS A 317 -16.48 12.55 -22.74
CA CYS A 317 -16.12 11.30 -22.09
C CYS A 317 -14.61 11.15 -21.89
N LEU A 318 -14.24 10.24 -20.99
CA LEU A 318 -12.87 9.78 -20.82
C LEU A 318 -12.74 8.40 -21.44
N ASN A 319 -11.62 8.13 -22.09
CA ASN A 319 -11.33 6.81 -22.63
C ASN A 319 -10.73 5.91 -21.53
N PHE A 320 -11.54 4.97 -21.04
CA PHE A 320 -11.13 3.99 -20.03
C PHE A 320 -10.65 2.66 -20.66
N HIS A 321 -10.53 2.56 -21.99
CA HIS A 321 -10.11 1.35 -22.70
C HIS A 321 -10.90 0.10 -22.30
N GLY A 322 -12.23 0.25 -22.15
CA GLY A 322 -13.11 -0.84 -21.73
C GLY A 322 -13.01 -1.24 -20.26
N ARG A 323 -12.11 -0.63 -19.46
CA ARG A 323 -11.98 -0.91 -18.02
C ARG A 323 -13.18 -0.43 -17.21
N VAL A 324 -13.84 0.63 -17.66
CA VAL A 324 -15.01 1.21 -16.98
C VAL A 324 -16.21 1.08 -17.91
N THR A 325 -17.27 0.44 -17.41
CA THR A 325 -18.44 0.06 -18.22
C THR A 325 -19.74 0.71 -17.74
N ILE A 326 -19.77 1.28 -16.54
CA ILE A 326 -20.96 1.92 -15.98
C ILE A 326 -20.72 3.41 -15.76
N ALA A 327 -21.58 4.25 -16.33
CA ALA A 327 -21.58 5.70 -16.10
C ALA A 327 -21.77 6.03 -14.61
N SER A 328 -20.95 6.95 -14.10
CA SER A 328 -20.95 7.36 -12.69
C SER A 328 -20.13 8.63 -12.51
N VAL A 329 -20.58 9.53 -11.63
CA VAL A 329 -19.81 10.72 -11.20
C VAL A 329 -18.48 10.38 -10.51
N LYS A 330 -18.27 9.10 -10.18
CA LYS A 330 -17.04 8.57 -9.58
C LYS A 330 -16.01 8.14 -10.62
N ASN A 331 -16.35 8.16 -11.91
CA ASN A 331 -15.42 7.75 -12.95
C ASN A 331 -14.44 8.91 -13.21
N PHE A 332 -13.16 8.69 -12.97
CA PHE A 332 -12.14 9.71 -13.21
C PHE A 332 -10.79 9.09 -13.57
N GLN A 333 -9.96 9.90 -14.21
CA GLN A 333 -8.55 9.64 -14.42
C GLN A 333 -7.77 10.80 -13.79
N LEU A 334 -6.67 10.52 -13.08
CA LEU A 334 -5.74 11.53 -12.60
C LEU A 334 -4.49 11.56 -13.46
N VAL A 335 -4.01 12.77 -13.72
CA VAL A 335 -2.77 13.07 -14.43
C VAL A 335 -1.99 14.13 -13.64
N ALA A 336 -0.70 14.29 -13.95
CA ALA A 336 0.08 15.36 -13.33
C ALA A 336 -0.46 16.75 -13.73
N SER A 337 -0.54 17.66 -12.76
CA SER A 337 -0.86 19.06 -12.99
C SER A 337 0.26 19.73 -13.80
N PRO A 338 -0.06 20.66 -14.73
CA PRO A 338 0.93 21.53 -15.38
C PRO A 338 1.75 22.38 -14.40
N GLU A 339 1.32 22.49 -13.15
CA GLU A 339 2.08 23.17 -12.08
C GLU A 339 3.35 22.41 -11.66
N ASN A 340 3.49 21.14 -12.07
CA ASN A 340 4.65 20.31 -11.72
C ASN A 340 5.89 20.56 -12.59
N GLY A 341 5.85 21.51 -13.53
CA GLY A 341 6.97 21.83 -14.40
C GLY A 341 6.56 22.05 -15.86
N PRO A 342 7.53 22.07 -16.80
CA PRO A 342 7.23 22.29 -18.21
C PRO A 342 6.30 21.19 -18.75
N ALA A 343 5.29 21.62 -19.51
CA ALA A 343 4.34 20.71 -20.13
C ALA A 343 5.09 19.72 -21.05
N GLY A 344 4.92 18.43 -20.78
CA GLY A 344 5.55 17.35 -21.52
C GLY A 344 4.64 16.12 -21.58
N PRO A 345 5.01 15.09 -22.34
CA PRO A 345 4.18 13.89 -22.52
C PRO A 345 3.85 13.17 -21.20
N GLU A 346 4.70 13.33 -20.17
CA GLU A 346 4.46 12.82 -18.81
C GLU A 346 3.18 13.39 -18.16
N HIS A 347 2.79 14.62 -18.51
CA HIS A 347 1.60 15.29 -17.96
C HIS A 347 0.28 14.74 -18.51
N ASP A 348 0.31 13.97 -19.60
CA ASP A 348 -0.86 13.32 -20.17
C ASP A 348 -1.01 11.85 -19.75
N LYS A 349 0.04 11.28 -19.12
CA LYS A 349 0.04 9.90 -18.64
C LYS A 349 -0.91 9.73 -17.46
N ILE A 350 -1.79 8.74 -17.58
CA ILE A 350 -2.80 8.44 -16.55
C ILE A 350 -2.11 7.81 -15.34
N ILE A 351 -1.97 8.54 -14.24
CA ILE A 351 -1.34 8.04 -13.00
C ILE A 351 -2.31 7.14 -12.21
N LEU A 352 -3.60 7.49 -12.20
CA LEU A 352 -4.67 6.72 -11.57
C LEU A 352 -5.90 6.72 -12.46
N GLN A 353 -6.50 5.56 -12.67
CA GLN A 353 -7.77 5.38 -13.36
C GLN A 353 -8.76 4.68 -12.43
N PHE A 354 -9.92 5.29 -12.21
CA PHE A 354 -10.94 4.74 -11.34
C PHE A 354 -12.31 4.81 -12.02
N GLY A 355 -13.11 3.76 -11.87
CA GLY A 355 -14.49 3.81 -12.36
C GLY A 355 -15.33 2.59 -12.05
N LYS A 356 -16.63 2.75 -12.27
CA LYS A 356 -17.65 1.79 -11.90
C LYS A 356 -17.83 0.72 -12.99
N VAL A 357 -17.92 -0.54 -12.56
CA VAL A 357 -18.19 -1.69 -13.44
C VAL A 357 -19.36 -2.55 -12.97
N GLY A 358 -19.79 -2.38 -11.71
CA GLY A 358 -20.95 -3.05 -11.14
C GLY A 358 -21.63 -2.21 -10.06
N LYS A 359 -22.67 -2.77 -9.42
CA LYS A 359 -23.40 -2.09 -8.31
C LYS A 359 -22.47 -1.69 -7.16
N ASP A 360 -21.53 -2.57 -6.85
CA ASP A 360 -20.59 -2.45 -5.72
C ASP A 360 -19.16 -2.89 -6.10
N VAL A 361 -18.84 -2.83 -7.40
CA VAL A 361 -17.54 -3.19 -7.96
C VAL A 361 -17.02 -2.06 -8.82
N PHE A 362 -15.75 -1.70 -8.63
CA PHE A 362 -15.08 -0.59 -9.29
C PHE A 362 -13.67 -1.01 -9.72
N THR A 363 -13.21 -0.62 -10.90
CA THR A 363 -11.82 -0.78 -11.29
C THR A 363 -10.98 0.35 -10.70
N MET A 364 -9.77 0.02 -10.27
CA MET A 364 -8.77 0.96 -9.80
C MET A 364 -7.42 0.57 -10.41
N ASP A 365 -6.96 1.28 -11.42
CA ASP A 365 -5.67 1.00 -12.05
C ASP A 365 -4.71 2.14 -11.73
N TYR A 366 -3.50 1.85 -11.27
CA TYR A 366 -2.53 2.88 -10.84
C TYR A 366 -1.12 2.59 -11.36
N ARG A 367 -0.28 3.62 -11.43
CA ARG A 367 1.14 3.48 -11.78
C ARG A 367 2.01 4.40 -10.93
N TYR A 368 3.30 4.34 -11.17
CA TYR A 368 4.27 5.30 -10.66
C TYR A 368 3.81 6.76 -10.88
N PRO A 369 4.01 7.70 -9.93
CA PRO A 369 4.82 7.61 -8.71
C PRO A 369 4.05 7.17 -7.46
N ILE A 370 2.78 6.80 -7.57
CA ILE A 370 1.94 6.50 -6.40
C ILE A 370 1.94 5.01 -6.05
N SER A 371 1.67 4.73 -4.77
CA SER A 371 1.50 3.38 -4.22
C SER A 371 0.04 2.91 -4.26
N ALA A 372 -0.19 1.61 -4.08
CA ALA A 372 -1.54 1.05 -3.96
C ALA A 372 -2.32 1.68 -2.79
N PHE A 373 -1.65 1.92 -1.67
CA PHE A 373 -2.22 2.58 -0.50
C PHE A 373 -2.70 4.01 -0.81
N GLN A 374 -1.86 4.82 -1.45
CA GLN A 374 -2.22 6.19 -1.86
C GLN A 374 -3.36 6.16 -2.88
N ALA A 375 -3.26 5.34 -3.94
CA ALA A 375 -4.29 5.19 -4.95
C ALA A 375 -5.65 4.79 -4.36
N PHE A 376 -5.65 3.83 -3.43
CA PHE A 376 -6.85 3.36 -2.76
C PHE A 376 -7.47 4.45 -1.89
N ALA A 377 -6.66 5.15 -1.09
CA ALA A 377 -7.13 6.26 -0.26
C ALA A 377 -7.71 7.40 -1.11
N ILE A 378 -7.11 7.71 -2.26
CA ILE A 378 -7.64 8.67 -3.22
C ILE A 378 -9.02 8.23 -3.72
N CYS A 379 -9.17 6.97 -4.15
CA CYS A 379 -10.46 6.45 -4.63
C CYS A 379 -11.53 6.44 -3.54
N LEU A 380 -11.17 6.13 -2.28
CA LEU A 380 -12.08 6.15 -1.13
C LEU A 380 -12.74 7.52 -0.92
N SER A 381 -12.04 8.62 -1.22
CA SER A 381 -12.60 9.97 -1.10
C SER A 381 -13.82 10.19 -2.01
N SER A 382 -13.86 9.55 -3.19
CA SER A 382 -14.97 9.66 -4.14
C SER A 382 -16.27 8.99 -3.66
N PHE A 383 -16.18 8.11 -2.65
CA PHE A 383 -17.34 7.45 -2.05
C PHE A 383 -17.99 8.28 -0.95
N ASP A 384 -17.35 9.35 -0.49
CA ASP A 384 -17.92 10.21 0.54
C ASP A 384 -18.83 11.28 -0.06
N THR A 385 -20.06 10.89 -0.36
CA THR A 385 -21.11 11.81 -0.80
C THR A 385 -21.70 12.51 0.43
N LYS A 386 -21.30 13.77 0.65
CA LYS A 386 -21.94 14.70 1.59
C LYS A 386 -22.60 15.85 0.82
N ILE A 387 -23.35 16.68 1.54
CA ILE A 387 -24.28 17.73 1.05
C ILE A 387 -23.76 18.57 -0.13
N ALA A 388 -22.45 18.84 -0.19
CA ALA A 388 -21.85 19.66 -1.24
C ALA A 388 -21.33 18.85 -2.46
N CYS A 389 -21.70 17.58 -2.53
CA CYS A 389 -21.19 16.55 -3.41
C CYS A 389 -22.35 15.68 -3.92
N GLU A 390 -23.48 16.29 -4.30
CA GLU A 390 -24.50 15.71 -5.16
C GLU A 390 -24.40 16.27 -6.58
#